data_AF-A0A7V1ZHI1-F1
#
_entry.id   AF-A0A7V1ZHI1-F1
#
_cell.length_a   1.000
_cell.length_b   1.000
_cell.length_c   1.000
_cell.angle_alpha   90.00
_cell.angle_beta   90.00
_cell.angle_gamma   90.00
#
_symmetry.space_group_name_H-M   'P 1'
#
loop_
_entity.id
_entity.type
_entity.pdbx_description
1 polymer ?
#
loop_
_entity_poly.entity_id
_entity_poly.type
_entity_poly.pdbx_seq_one_letter_code
_entity_poly.pdbx_strand_id
1 'polypeptide(L)'
;MKGNPALGLSVVLAALALVACGSKETPEQKVTRLRLAHQVQPTAVQVRTTPEGPELLIDFTVVNTAREKLPTLTVKVVLVDSKGKDRATHLVSLNTADLLPGVVGQVTGFIR
;
A
#
# COMPACT_ATOMS: atom_id res chain seq x y z
N MET A 1 59.24 3.91 17.45
CA MET A 1 57.96 3.46 18.03
C MET A 1 57.10 2.89 16.90
N LYS A 2 56.98 1.56 16.80
CA LYS A 2 56.20 0.88 15.75
C LYS A 2 54.74 0.83 16.19
N GLY A 3 53.86 1.60 15.54
CA GLY A 3 52.43 1.59 15.80
C GLY A 3 51.82 0.23 15.43
N ASN A 4 50.99 -0.31 16.32
CA ASN A 4 50.44 -1.65 16.20
C ASN A 4 49.27 -1.66 15.17
N PRO A 5 49.40 -2.30 13.99
CA PRO A 5 48.43 -2.19 12.89
C PRO A 5 47.06 -2.79 13.23
N ALA A 6 46.98 -3.64 14.26
CA ALA A 6 45.75 -4.26 14.74
C ALA A 6 44.75 -3.26 15.33
N LEU A 7 45.21 -2.13 15.88
CA LEU A 7 44.34 -1.10 16.43
C LEU A 7 43.65 -0.30 15.33
N GLY A 8 44.32 -0.04 14.21
CA GLY A 8 43.76 0.69 13.07
C GLY A 8 42.65 -0.09 12.37
N LEU A 9 42.81 -1.41 12.22
CA LEU A 9 41.85 -2.27 11.52
C LEU A 9 40.51 -2.41 12.27
N SER A 10 40.57 -2.52 13.61
CA SER A 10 39.37 -2.63 14.46
C SER A 10 38.54 -1.36 14.48
N VAL A 11 39.17 -0.19 14.44
CA VAL A 11 38.47 1.10 14.42
C VAL A 11 37.77 1.32 13.07
N VAL A 12 38.39 0.90 11.97
CA VAL A 12 37.79 1.01 10.62
C VAL A 12 36.60 0.05 10.46
N LEU A 13 36.68 -1.18 10.96
CA LEU A 13 35.55 -2.12 10.94
C LEU A 13 34.37 -1.64 11.80
N ALA A 14 34.64 -1.06 12.97
CA ALA A 14 33.60 -0.51 13.83
C ALA A 14 32.92 0.72 13.19
N ALA A 15 33.69 1.57 12.50
CA ALA A 15 33.15 2.69 11.75
C ALA A 15 32.28 2.25 10.57
N LEU A 16 32.66 1.19 9.85
CA LEU A 16 31.85 0.61 8.77
C LEU A 16 30.56 -0.05 9.27
N ALA A 17 30.59 -0.66 10.46
CA ALA A 17 29.39 -1.25 11.09
C ALA A 17 28.36 -0.20 11.51
N LEU A 18 28.79 1.01 11.87
CA LEU A 18 27.88 2.12 12.22
C LEU A 18 27.21 2.75 11.00
N VAL A 19 27.84 2.71 9.83
CA VAL A 19 27.27 3.20 8.55
C VAL A 19 26.31 2.18 7.91
N ALA A 20 26.43 0.90 8.27
CA ALA A 20 25.58 -0.17 7.73
C ALA A 20 24.15 -0.21 8.30
N CYS A 21 23.90 0.46 9.42
CA CYS A 21 22.54 0.67 9.95
C CYS A 21 21.94 1.92 9.31
N GLY A 22 21.54 1.80 8.03
CA GLY A 22 20.73 2.81 7.37
C GLY A 22 19.50 3.18 8.21
N SER A 23 19.03 4.42 8.06
CA SER A 23 17.84 4.92 8.76
C SER A 23 16.68 3.93 8.62
N LYS A 24 16.16 3.42 9.75
CA LYS A 24 14.98 2.56 9.75
C LYS A 24 13.80 3.30 9.12
N GLU A 25 13.09 2.61 8.23
CA GLU A 25 11.86 3.12 7.61
C GLU A 25 10.86 3.54 8.70
N THR A 26 10.30 4.74 8.58
CA THR A 26 9.25 5.19 9.50
C THR A 26 7.93 4.46 9.22
N PRO A 27 6.99 4.39 10.19
CA PRO A 27 5.68 3.78 9.95
C PRO A 27 4.93 4.38 8.76
N GLU A 28 5.03 5.69 8.54
CA GLU A 28 4.36 6.41 7.45
C GLU A 28 4.99 6.06 6.10
N GLN A 29 6.33 5.96 6.05
CA GLN A 29 7.05 5.51 4.87
C GLN A 29 6.68 4.06 4.53
N LYS A 30 6.62 3.20 5.55
CA LYS A 30 6.20 1.81 5.41
C LYS A 30 4.80 1.70 4.81
N VAL A 31 3.82 2.39 5.38
CA VAL A 31 2.44 2.36 4.86
C VAL A 31 2.39 2.89 3.43
N THR A 32 3.12 3.96 3.13
CA THR A 32 3.18 4.54 1.78
C THR A 32 3.77 3.57 0.76
N ARG A 33 4.91 2.95 1.08
CA ARG A 33 5.54 1.90 0.25
C ARG A 33 4.58 0.73 0.03
N LEU A 34 3.90 0.26 1.07
CA LEU A 34 2.95 -0.84 0.94
C LEU A 34 1.76 -0.46 0.06
N ARG A 35 1.21 0.75 0.19
CA ARG A 35 0.12 1.23 -0.69
C ARG A 35 0.53 1.26 -2.16
N LEU A 36 1.73 1.75 -2.47
CA LEU A 36 2.25 1.81 -3.84
C LEU A 36 2.52 0.43 -4.45
N ALA A 37 2.67 -0.60 -3.62
CA ALA A 37 2.84 -1.98 -4.04
C ALA A 37 1.52 -2.75 -4.23
N HIS A 38 0.36 -2.10 -4.09
CA HIS A 38 -0.92 -2.71 -4.42
C HIS A 38 -1.35 -2.27 -5.82
N GLN A 39 -1.59 -3.24 -6.70
CA GLN A 39 -2.25 -3.03 -7.97
C GLN A 39 -3.74 -3.26 -7.78
N VAL A 40 -4.57 -2.31 -8.21
CA VAL A 40 -6.03 -2.34 -8.03
C VAL A 40 -6.68 -2.09 -9.37
N GLN A 41 -7.55 -3.02 -9.78
CA GLN A 41 -8.32 -2.92 -11.02
C GLN A 41 -9.80 -3.11 -10.69
N PRO A 42 -10.69 -2.15 -11.00
CA PRO A 42 -12.13 -2.38 -10.90
C PRO A 42 -12.56 -3.44 -11.92
N THR A 43 -13.39 -4.39 -11.49
CA THR A 43 -13.86 -5.52 -12.31
C THR A 43 -15.35 -5.50 -12.55
N ALA A 44 -16.15 -5.08 -11.57
CA ALA A 44 -17.59 -4.96 -11.73
C ALA A 44 -18.13 -3.78 -10.91
N VAL A 45 -19.26 -3.23 -11.36
CA VAL A 45 -19.99 -2.16 -10.68
C VAL A 45 -21.45 -2.55 -10.63
N GLN A 46 -22.06 -2.48 -9.45
CA GLN A 46 -23.45 -2.82 -9.20
C GLN A 46 -24.10 -1.74 -8.36
N VAL A 47 -25.39 -1.48 -8.57
CA VAL A 47 -26.18 -0.60 -7.71
C VAL A 47 -27.06 -1.48 -6.84
N ARG A 48 -27.01 -1.32 -5.51
CA ARG A 48 -28.02 -1.89 -4.61
C ARG A 48 -28.88 -0.78 -4.04
N THR A 49 -30.15 -1.08 -3.82
CA THR A 49 -31.05 -0.19 -3.08
C THR A 49 -31.02 -0.56 -1.61
N THR A 50 -30.69 0.40 -0.76
CA THR A 50 -30.77 0.27 0.70
C THR A 50 -31.88 1.18 1.24
N PRO A 51 -32.31 1.03 2.51
CA PRO A 51 -33.22 1.97 3.14
C PRO A 51 -32.71 3.43 3.18
N GLU A 52 -31.39 3.62 3.16
CA GLU A 52 -30.73 4.94 3.18
C GLU A 52 -30.65 5.57 1.77
N GLY A 53 -30.86 4.78 0.72
CA GLY A 53 -30.72 5.20 -0.67
C GLY A 53 -29.96 4.18 -1.54
N PRO A 54 -29.72 4.53 -2.82
CA PRO A 54 -28.91 3.70 -3.70
C PRO A 54 -27.43 3.73 -3.27
N GLU A 55 -26.79 2.58 -3.29
CA GLU A 55 -25.37 2.41 -2.96
C GLU A 55 -24.66 1.72 -4.12
N LEU A 56 -23.47 2.22 -4.47
CA LEU A 56 -22.64 1.64 -5.51
C LEU A 56 -21.70 0.61 -4.90
N LEU A 57 -21.82 -0.65 -5.30
CA LEU A 57 -20.82 -1.68 -5.04
C LEU A 57 -19.85 -1.75 -6.19
N ILE A 58 -18.57 -1.83 -5.86
CA ILE A 58 -17.50 -1.98 -6.84
C ILE A 58 -16.65 -3.16 -6.42
N ASP A 59 -16.57 -4.15 -7.29
CA ASP A 59 -15.64 -5.26 -7.13
C ASP A 59 -14.28 -4.85 -7.71
N PHE A 60 -13.22 -5.16 -6.97
CA PHE A 60 -11.85 -4.89 -7.35
C PHE A 60 -11.05 -6.18 -7.37
N THR A 61 -10.30 -6.38 -8.45
CA THR A 61 -9.14 -7.27 -8.43
C THR A 61 -7.97 -6.51 -7.80
N VAL A 62 -7.41 -7.07 -6.73
CA VAL A 62 -6.27 -6.50 -6.01
C VAL A 62 -5.12 -7.49 -5.99
N VAL A 63 -3.91 -7.01 -6.30
CA VAL A 63 -2.67 -7.78 -6.20
C VAL A 63 -1.70 -7.04 -5.29
N ASN A 64 -1.27 -7.69 -4.22
CA ASN A 64 -0.22 -7.17 -3.35
C ASN A 64 1.14 -7.65 -3.86
N THR A 65 1.94 -6.76 -4.46
CA THR A 65 3.29 -7.09 -4.95
C THR A 65 4.39 -6.84 -3.91
N ALA A 66 4.03 -6.39 -2.70
CA ALA A 66 4.98 -6.26 -1.59
C ALA A 66 5.28 -7.63 -0.96
N ARG A 67 6.31 -7.67 -0.10
CA ARG A 67 6.64 -8.85 0.73
C ARG A 67 5.87 -8.90 2.05
N GLU A 68 5.03 -7.91 2.32
CA GLU A 68 4.32 -7.72 3.58
C GLU A 68 2.83 -7.47 3.32
N LYS A 69 1.99 -7.78 4.30
CA LYS A 69 0.55 -7.52 4.21
C LYS A 69 0.23 -6.06 4.54
N LEU A 70 -0.85 -5.55 3.92
CA LEU A 70 -1.52 -4.32 4.31
C LEU A 70 -3.00 -4.65 4.56
N PRO A 71 -3.49 -4.65 5.80
CA PRO A 71 -4.86 -5.11 6.10
C PRO A 71 -5.98 -4.24 5.54
N THR A 72 -5.71 -2.94 5.35
CA THR A 72 -6.68 -1.99 4.81
C THR A 72 -6.02 -1.14 3.75
N LEU A 73 -6.60 -1.14 2.55
CA LEU A 73 -6.17 -0.30 1.44
C LEU A 73 -7.24 0.72 1.13
N THR A 74 -6.95 2.01 1.33
CA THR A 74 -7.85 3.09 0.92
C THR A 74 -7.53 3.52 -0.50
N VAL A 75 -8.53 3.45 -1.39
CA VAL A 75 -8.43 3.87 -2.79
C VAL A 75 -9.30 5.09 -3.05
N LYS A 76 -8.88 5.93 -4.00
CA LYS A 76 -9.67 7.05 -4.48
C LYS A 76 -10.48 6.59 -5.69
N VAL A 77 -11.80 6.64 -5.58
CA VAL A 77 -12.73 6.38 -6.68
C VAL A 77 -13.24 7.73 -7.21
N VAL A 78 -13.03 7.97 -8.49
CA VAL A 78 -13.49 9.19 -9.17
C VAL A 78 -14.63 8.81 -10.11
N LEU A 79 -15.79 9.43 -9.91
CA LEU A 79 -16.93 9.30 -10.80
C LEU A 79 -16.82 10.37 -11.88
N VAL A 80 -16.77 9.94 -13.14
CA VAL A 80 -16.68 10.83 -14.31
C VAL A 80 -18.00 10.83 -15.09
N ASP A 81 -18.37 11.97 -15.67
CA ASP A 81 -19.53 12.04 -16.56
C ASP A 81 -19.22 11.51 -17.98
N SER A 82 -20.24 11.54 -18.85
CA SER A 82 -20.11 11.13 -20.25
C SER A 82 -19.15 11.98 -21.08
N LYS A 83 -18.71 13.13 -20.57
CA LYS A 83 -17.71 14.02 -21.18
C LYS A 83 -16.33 13.84 -20.54
N GLY A 84 -16.17 12.90 -19.61
CA GLY A 84 -14.92 12.61 -18.91
C GLY A 84 -14.59 13.62 -17.81
N LYS A 85 -15.54 14.47 -17.39
CA LYS A 85 -15.32 15.43 -16.29
C LYS A 85 -15.63 14.77 -14.95
N ASP A 86 -14.75 14.99 -13.97
CA ASP A 86 -14.96 14.59 -12.58
C ASP A 86 -16.26 15.18 -12.03
N ARG A 87 -17.13 14.30 -11.51
CA ARG A 87 -18.42 14.65 -10.88
C ARG A 87 -18.38 14.47 -9.38
N ALA A 88 -17.71 13.42 -8.91
CA ALA A 88 -17.56 13.14 -7.48
C ALA A 88 -16.27 12.35 -7.22
N THR A 89 -15.76 12.44 -6.00
CA THR A 89 -14.59 11.70 -5.53
C THR A 89 -14.92 11.08 -4.17
N HIS A 90 -14.67 9.79 -4.03
CA HIS A 90 -14.89 9.04 -2.80
C HIS A 90 -13.62 8.31 -2.40
N LEU A 91 -13.37 8.24 -1.10
CA LEU A 91 -12.33 7.39 -0.52
C LEU A 91 -12.99 6.11 -0.05
N VAL A 92 -12.61 4.98 -0.65
CA VAL A 92 -13.16 3.67 -0.35
C VAL A 92 -12.08 2.85 0.34
N SER A 93 -12.38 2.36 1.55
CA SER A 93 -11.46 1.48 2.28
C SER A 93 -11.79 0.03 1.98
N LEU A 94 -10.82 -0.67 1.40
CA LEU A 94 -10.91 -2.07 1.03
C LEU A 94 -10.31 -2.93 2.14
N ASN A 95 -11.00 -4.01 2.51
CA ASN A 95 -10.45 -5.01 3.42
C ASN A 95 -9.54 -5.97 2.63
N THR A 96 -8.25 -5.91 2.90
CA THR A 96 -7.20 -6.71 2.24
C THR A 96 -6.43 -7.57 3.24
N ALA A 97 -6.96 -7.79 4.44
CA ALA A 97 -6.30 -8.58 5.50
C ALA A 97 -5.92 -10.01 5.06
N ASP A 98 -6.79 -10.61 4.24
CA ASP A 98 -6.61 -11.96 3.72
C ASP A 98 -5.75 -12.02 2.45
N LEU A 99 -5.37 -10.86 1.89
CA LEU A 99 -4.55 -10.79 0.69
C LEU A 99 -3.08 -11.07 1.02
N LEU A 100 -2.60 -12.23 0.58
CA LEU A 100 -1.20 -12.61 0.71
C LEU A 100 -0.34 -11.93 -0.38
N PRO A 101 0.94 -11.62 -0.09
CA PRO A 101 1.93 -11.27 -1.09
C PRO A 101 1.91 -12.17 -2.34
N GLY A 102 1.85 -11.57 -3.52
CA GLY A 102 1.89 -12.24 -4.82
C GLY A 102 0.59 -12.93 -5.24
N VAL A 103 -0.46 -12.92 -4.41
CA VAL A 103 -1.74 -13.56 -4.69
C VAL A 103 -2.73 -12.52 -5.22
N VAL A 104 -3.48 -12.91 -6.25
CA VAL A 104 -4.60 -12.13 -6.77
C VAL A 104 -5.82 -12.39 -5.89
N GLY A 105 -6.48 -11.34 -5.41
CA GLY A 105 -7.71 -11.43 -4.63
C GLY A 105 -8.81 -10.53 -5.21
N GLN A 106 -10.06 -10.90 -4.94
CA GLN A 106 -11.22 -10.03 -5.19
C GLN A 106 -11.64 -9.37 -3.88
N VAL A 107 -11.88 -8.07 -3.91
CA VAL A 107 -12.35 -7.30 -2.76
C VAL A 107 -13.47 -6.37 -3.22
N THR A 108 -14.57 -6.33 -2.47
CA THR A 108 -15.69 -5.43 -2.76
C THR A 108 -15.59 -4.19 -1.87
N GLY A 109 -15.69 -3.02 -2.50
CA GLY A 109 -15.86 -1.73 -1.84
C GLY A 109 -17.24 -1.16 -2.12
N PHE A 110 -17.63 -0.13 -1.36
CA PHE A 110 -18.92 0.53 -1.56
C PHE A 110 -18.83 2.04 -1.42
N ILE A 111 -19.70 2.74 -2.14
CA ILE A 111 -19.92 4.18 -2.07
C ILE A 111 -21.40 4.41 -1.76
N ARG A 112 -21.66 5.12 -0.65
CA ARG A 112 -22.98 5.59 -0.25
C ARG A 112 -23.24 6.99 -0.80
#